data_AF-A0AAV1ZEH4-F1
#
_entry.id   AF-A0AAV1ZEH4-F1
#
_cell.length_a   1.000
_cell.length_b   1.000
_cell.length_c   1.000
_cell.angle_alpha   90.00
_cell.angle_beta   90.00
_cell.angle_gamma   90.00
#
_symmetry.space_group_name_H-M   'P 1'
#
loop_
_entity.id
_entity.type
_entity.pdbx_description
1 polymer ?
#
loop_
_entity_poly.entity_id
_entity_poly.type
_entity_poly.pdbx_seq_one_letter_code
_entity_poly.pdbx_strand_id
1 'polypeptide(L)'
;MLKIFALNKVFIDTDLSLASKGTSVSVIAPKWEVIGIRTIELHGEDGASHAASKARNGPYAGNNGANGAPGRPGGSGENFYRIGSIFVGGTNLKLNAKGGKGGPGQAGGDGAQGLDGKDSPKPAEKDPKCEGERFKGFTCGTLDYIEYDKIGYTIQWNYKIFGTRGGKGGNEGDGGKGGIGGDLGNIVTLELSRPSKIIKLASVGEEGNSGKGGAGRLGGKDGNHQLANFKKKIDALKCYFMFQCKHSTWWEPIGTEKIYSRGPDGSNGLDGRNDKGIEYPKSANSIRLTNVINDYKIYQQKT
;
A
#
# COMPACT_ATOMS: atom_id res chain seq x y z
N MET A 1 35.66 10.13 6.07
CA MET A 1 36.65 9.05 6.34
C MET A 1 37.56 9.48 7.48
N LEU A 2 37.73 8.62 8.48
CA LEU A 2 38.66 8.79 9.60
C LEU A 2 39.98 8.08 9.30
N LYS A 3 41.10 8.79 9.44
CA LYS A 3 42.46 8.25 9.23
C LYS A 3 43.23 8.32 10.54
N ILE A 4 43.82 7.21 10.96
CA ILE A 4 44.65 7.11 12.16
C ILE A 4 46.01 6.55 11.75
N PHE A 5 47.07 7.33 11.95
CA PHE A 5 48.44 6.94 11.63
C PHE A 5 49.29 6.98 12.90
N ALA A 6 50.07 5.93 13.15
CA ALA A 6 50.99 5.88 14.27
C ALA A 6 52.33 5.24 13.84
N LEU A 7 53.44 5.87 14.21
CA LEU A 7 54.79 5.38 13.83
C LEU A 7 55.22 4.15 14.63
N ASN A 8 54.71 3.99 15.85
CA ASN A 8 55.14 2.93 16.76
C ASN A 8 53.99 1.98 17.09
N LYS A 9 52.92 2.51 17.70
CA LYS A 9 51.83 1.70 18.24
C LYS A 9 50.50 2.47 18.25
N VAL A 10 49.40 1.76 18.02
CA VAL A 10 48.04 2.22 18.37
C VAL A 10 47.49 1.38 19.52
N PHE A 11 46.87 2.05 20.50
CA PHE A 11 46.11 1.40 21.57
C PHE A 11 44.62 1.50 21.27
N ILE A 12 43.89 0.40 21.47
CA ILE A 12 42.44 0.36 21.41
C ILE A 12 41.95 -0.04 22.79
N ASP A 13 41.59 0.97 23.57
CA ASP A 13 41.15 0.84 24.96
C ASP A 13 39.67 1.17 25.15
N THR A 14 38.98 1.60 24.09
CA THR A 14 37.58 2.00 24.09
C THR A 14 36.90 1.54 22.81
N ASP A 15 35.60 1.27 22.89
CA ASP A 15 34.78 0.94 21.73
C ASP A 15 34.61 2.17 20.82
N LEU A 16 34.66 1.95 19.51
CA LEU A 16 34.46 3.00 18.52
C LEU A 16 33.15 2.78 17.78
N SER A 17 32.16 3.65 18.01
CA SER A 17 30.89 3.63 17.29
C SER A 17 30.80 4.73 16.25
N LEU A 18 30.87 4.32 14.98
CA LEU A 18 30.68 5.15 13.80
C LEU A 18 29.52 4.63 12.93
N ALA A 19 28.68 3.75 13.50
CA ALA A 19 27.46 3.28 12.89
C ALA A 19 26.61 4.45 12.38
N SER A 20 26.07 4.31 11.17
CA SER A 20 25.20 5.30 10.52
C SER A 20 25.83 6.67 10.25
N LYS A 21 27.15 6.87 10.48
CA LYS A 21 27.82 8.18 10.29
C LYS A 21 28.40 8.39 8.90
N GLY A 22 28.21 7.48 7.95
CA GLY A 22 28.80 7.61 6.61
C GLY A 22 30.34 7.62 6.60
N THR A 23 30.97 7.13 7.68
CA THR A 23 32.40 7.35 7.95
C THR A 23 33.18 6.05 8.00
N SER A 24 33.85 5.76 6.89
CA SER A 24 34.83 4.67 6.82
C SER A 24 36.11 5.01 7.60
N VAL A 25 36.79 3.97 8.11
CA VAL A 25 37.95 4.09 9.00
C VAL A 25 39.18 3.45 8.36
N SER A 26 40.33 4.11 8.46
CA SER A 26 41.62 3.56 8.11
C SER A 26 42.61 3.75 9.24
N VAL A 27 43.33 2.68 9.59
CA VAL A 27 44.36 2.72 10.64
C VAL A 27 45.65 2.06 10.15
N ILE A 28 46.77 2.77 10.24
CA ILE A 28 48.10 2.25 9.89
C ILE A 28 49.02 2.45 11.09
N ALA A 29 49.48 1.33 11.66
CA ALA A 29 50.43 1.31 12.77
C ALA A 29 51.23 -0.01 12.79
N PRO A 30 52.55 0.00 13.06
CA PRO A 30 53.33 -1.24 13.12
C PRO A 30 52.83 -2.21 14.21
N LYS A 31 52.50 -1.70 15.40
CA LYS A 31 51.97 -2.48 16.51
C LYS A 31 50.56 -2.02 16.90
N TRP A 32 49.70 -2.98 17.14
CA TRP A 32 48.34 -2.79 17.64
C TRP A 32 48.21 -3.48 18.98
N GLU A 33 47.61 -2.79 19.95
CA GLU A 33 47.40 -3.32 21.29
C GLU A 33 45.96 -3.06 21.73
N VAL A 34 45.21 -4.15 21.85
CA VAL A 34 43.79 -4.12 22.26
C VAL A 34 43.73 -4.40 23.76
N ILE A 35 43.24 -3.41 24.51
CA ILE A 35 43.13 -3.49 25.97
C ILE A 35 41.70 -3.89 26.31
N GLY A 36 41.52 -5.08 26.87
CA GLY A 36 40.20 -5.67 27.12
C GLY A 36 39.51 -6.18 25.85
N ILE A 37 38.19 -6.37 25.92
CA ILE A 37 37.35 -6.74 24.77
C ILE A 37 36.78 -5.45 24.18
N ARG A 38 37.00 -5.25 22.88
CA ARG A 38 36.66 -4.01 22.16
C ARG A 38 35.93 -4.27 20.87
N THR A 39 35.08 -3.32 20.50
CA THR A 39 34.32 -3.35 19.26
C THR A 39 34.46 -2.06 18.47
N ILE A 40 34.59 -2.19 17.15
CA ILE A 40 34.46 -1.09 16.20
C ILE A 40 33.19 -1.33 15.38
N GLU A 41 32.20 -0.48 15.59
CA GLU A 41 30.88 -0.52 14.97
C GLU A 41 30.81 0.42 13.77
N LEU A 42 30.55 -0.16 12.60
CA LEU A 42 30.54 0.44 11.28
C LEU A 42 29.29 0.01 10.50
N HIS A 43 28.24 -0.40 11.19
CA HIS A 43 27.02 -0.84 10.52
C HIS A 43 26.27 0.35 9.90
N GLY A 44 25.58 0.09 8.79
CA GLY A 44 24.73 1.06 8.12
C GLY A 44 23.45 1.32 8.91
N GLU A 45 22.80 2.44 8.61
CA GLU A 45 21.54 2.82 9.24
C GLU A 45 20.37 1.96 8.75
N ASP A 46 19.41 1.66 9.62
CA ASP A 46 18.17 1.02 9.17
C ASP A 46 17.34 2.01 8.32
N GLY A 47 16.65 1.48 7.32
CA GLY A 47 15.76 2.25 6.47
C GLY A 47 14.59 2.81 7.27
N ALA A 48 14.33 4.11 7.10
CA ALA A 48 13.27 4.79 7.82
C ALA A 48 11.87 4.25 7.47
N SER A 49 11.02 4.15 8.49
CA SER A 49 9.60 3.90 8.32
C SER A 49 8.89 5.07 7.62
N HIS A 50 7.80 4.78 6.91
CA HIS A 50 6.92 5.82 6.39
C HIS A 50 6.25 6.59 7.53
N ALA A 51 6.03 7.90 7.33
CA ALA A 51 5.33 8.75 8.29
C ALA A 51 3.89 8.27 8.55
N ALA A 52 3.22 7.75 7.52
CA ALA A 52 1.94 7.06 7.64
C ALA A 52 2.14 5.57 7.35
N SER A 53 1.70 4.70 8.25
CA SER A 53 1.83 3.24 8.10
C SER A 53 0.91 2.64 7.03
N LYS A 54 -0.12 3.37 6.60
CA LYS A 54 -1.10 2.95 5.59
C LYS A 54 -1.33 4.05 4.56
N ALA A 55 -1.46 3.65 3.30
CA ALA A 55 -1.85 4.53 2.21
C ALA A 55 -3.33 4.96 2.32
N ARG A 56 -3.70 5.98 1.56
CA ARG A 56 -5.04 6.57 1.63
C ARG A 56 -6.10 5.58 1.15
N ASN A 57 -7.18 5.44 1.92
CA ASN A 57 -8.37 4.69 1.50
C ASN A 57 -9.12 5.40 0.34
N GLY A 58 -10.04 4.70 -0.31
CA GLY A 58 -10.97 5.29 -1.27
C GLY A 58 -11.80 6.40 -0.61
N PRO A 59 -11.81 7.64 -1.14
CA PRO A 59 -12.47 8.77 -0.48
C PRO A 59 -13.99 8.81 -0.66
N TYR A 60 -14.52 8.15 -1.70
CA TYR A 60 -15.94 8.16 -2.05
C TYR A 60 -16.41 6.78 -2.46
N ALA A 61 -17.72 6.55 -2.42
CA ALA A 61 -18.30 5.24 -2.70
C ALA A 61 -17.82 4.64 -4.04
N GLY A 62 -17.35 3.39 -3.99
CA GLY A 62 -16.79 2.69 -5.14
C GLY A 62 -15.37 3.10 -5.55
N ASN A 63 -14.76 4.10 -4.90
CA ASN A 63 -13.38 4.50 -5.21
C ASN A 63 -12.37 3.52 -4.62
N ASN A 64 -11.24 3.41 -5.31
CA ASN A 64 -10.18 2.52 -4.90
C ASN A 64 -9.29 3.11 -3.79
N GLY A 65 -8.71 2.24 -2.97
CA GLY A 65 -7.58 2.55 -2.10
C GLY A 65 -6.31 2.81 -2.92
N ALA A 66 -5.39 3.61 -2.35
CA ALA A 66 -4.09 3.84 -2.94
C ALA A 66 -3.12 2.71 -2.57
N ASN A 67 -2.19 2.37 -3.47
CA ASN A 67 -1.12 1.42 -3.16
C ASN A 67 -0.19 2.00 -2.07
N GLY A 68 0.32 1.12 -1.21
CA GLY A 68 1.37 1.44 -0.25
C GLY A 68 2.69 1.70 -0.95
N ALA A 69 3.44 2.71 -0.52
CA ALA A 69 4.79 2.96 -1.01
C ALA A 69 5.79 1.87 -0.53
N PRO A 70 6.81 1.51 -1.35
CA PRO A 70 7.90 0.64 -0.90
C PRO A 70 8.70 1.26 0.25
N GLY A 71 9.25 0.40 1.10
CA GLY A 71 10.09 0.80 2.21
C GLY A 71 11.41 1.43 1.77
N ARG A 72 11.98 2.28 2.63
CA ARG A 72 13.28 2.91 2.37
C ARG A 72 14.41 1.89 2.50
N PRO A 73 15.47 1.96 1.68
CA PRO A 73 16.59 1.04 1.79
C PRO A 73 17.34 1.26 3.11
N GLY A 74 17.99 0.21 3.60
CA GLY A 74 19.01 0.35 4.64
C GLY A 74 20.27 1.01 4.07
N GLY A 75 21.02 1.70 4.93
CA GLY A 75 22.34 2.21 4.61
C GLY A 75 23.37 1.09 4.51
N SER A 76 24.37 1.24 3.65
CA SER A 76 25.45 0.26 3.54
C SER A 76 26.40 0.34 4.75
N GLY A 77 27.00 -0.78 5.11
CA GLY A 77 28.05 -0.83 6.14
C GLY A 77 29.30 -0.07 5.68
N GLU A 78 29.98 0.57 6.62
CA GLU A 78 31.17 1.35 6.34
C GLU A 78 32.43 0.50 6.16
N ASN A 79 33.40 1.05 5.43
CA ASN A 79 34.64 0.35 5.16
C ASN A 79 35.62 0.49 6.33
N PHE A 80 36.31 -0.61 6.66
CA PHE A 80 37.42 -0.61 7.60
C PHE A 80 38.69 -1.08 6.89
N TYR A 81 39.73 -0.27 6.96
CA TYR A 81 41.05 -0.65 6.50
C TYR A 81 42.07 -0.64 7.63
N ARG A 82 42.91 -1.66 7.68
CA ARG A 82 44.09 -1.63 8.54
C ARG A 82 45.35 -2.22 7.94
N ILE A 83 46.49 -1.69 8.41
CA ILE A 83 47.82 -2.27 8.22
C ILE A 83 48.51 -2.38 9.58
N GLY A 84 49.12 -3.53 9.85
CA GLY A 84 50.00 -3.72 11.00
C GLY A 84 50.83 -4.98 10.92
N SER A 85 51.89 -5.05 11.73
CA SER A 85 52.82 -6.19 11.80
C SER A 85 52.58 -7.03 13.07
N ILE A 86 52.41 -6.36 14.22
CA ILE A 86 52.28 -7.01 15.53
C ILE A 86 50.91 -6.67 16.12
N PHE A 87 50.16 -7.71 16.53
CA PHE A 87 48.84 -7.56 17.14
C PHE A 87 48.82 -8.22 18.52
N VAL A 88 48.69 -7.41 19.57
CA VAL A 88 48.56 -7.86 20.96
C VAL A 88 47.09 -7.76 21.35
N GLY A 89 46.51 -8.88 21.80
CA GLY A 89 45.08 -8.94 22.15
C GLY A 89 44.13 -8.92 20.95
N GLY A 90 44.59 -9.24 19.73
CA GLY A 90 43.75 -9.14 18.54
C GLY A 90 42.47 -10.00 18.58
N THR A 91 42.47 -11.15 19.25
CA THR A 91 41.24 -11.95 19.50
C THR A 91 40.16 -11.20 20.27
N ASN A 92 40.55 -10.14 20.98
CA ASN A 92 39.65 -9.34 21.80
C ASN A 92 39.07 -8.14 21.04
N LEU A 93 39.45 -7.94 19.77
CA LEU A 93 38.84 -6.91 18.92
C LEU A 93 37.83 -7.54 17.98
N LYS A 94 36.66 -6.91 17.90
CA LYS A 94 35.58 -7.24 16.98
C LYS A 94 35.33 -6.06 16.05
N LEU A 95 35.29 -6.33 14.75
CA LEU A 95 34.93 -5.36 13.71
C LEU A 95 33.56 -5.73 13.15
N ASN A 96 32.63 -4.78 13.11
CA ASN A 96 31.26 -5.01 12.66
C ASN A 96 30.87 -4.01 11.58
N ALA A 97 30.75 -4.47 10.32
CA ALA A 97 30.47 -3.64 9.15
C ALA A 97 29.27 -4.20 8.35
N LYS A 98 28.13 -4.35 9.03
CA LYS A 98 26.90 -4.87 8.42
C LYS A 98 26.11 -3.78 7.71
N GLY A 99 25.41 -4.11 6.63
CA GLY A 99 24.37 -3.24 6.10
C GLY A 99 23.22 -3.07 7.10
N GLY A 100 22.59 -1.90 7.11
CA GLY A 100 21.38 -1.66 7.88
C GLY A 100 20.17 -2.39 7.29
N LYS A 101 19.17 -2.69 8.11
CA LYS A 101 17.95 -3.36 7.66
C LYS A 101 17.11 -2.42 6.78
N GLY A 102 16.46 -2.94 5.74
CA GLY A 102 15.49 -2.16 4.97
C GLY A 102 14.27 -1.75 5.80
N GLY A 103 13.75 -0.56 5.54
CA GLY A 103 12.53 -0.06 6.17
C GLY A 103 11.29 -0.85 5.76
N PRO A 104 10.24 -0.89 6.59
CA PRO A 104 9.01 -1.59 6.24
C PRO A 104 8.29 -0.90 5.07
N GLY A 105 7.68 -1.68 4.19
CA GLY A 105 6.77 -1.16 3.18
C GLY A 105 5.47 -0.64 3.79
N GLN A 106 4.89 0.40 3.20
CA GLN A 106 3.60 0.94 3.64
C GLN A 106 2.46 -0.02 3.31
N ALA A 107 1.45 -0.13 4.18
CA ALA A 107 0.24 -0.88 3.86
C ALA A 107 -0.58 -0.18 2.76
N GLY A 108 -1.25 -0.95 1.91
CA GLY A 108 -2.20 -0.43 0.92
C GLY A 108 -3.47 0.13 1.58
N GLY A 109 -4.09 1.11 0.93
CA GLY A 109 -5.37 1.68 1.34
C GLY A 109 -6.52 0.73 1.03
N ASP A 110 -7.59 0.79 1.84
CA ASP A 110 -8.81 0.04 1.54
C ASP A 110 -9.60 0.72 0.42
N GLY A 111 -10.36 -0.07 -0.33
CA GLY A 111 -11.42 0.47 -1.17
C GLY A 111 -12.52 1.16 -0.34
N ALA A 112 -13.45 1.82 -1.02
CA ALA A 112 -14.65 2.38 -0.42
C ALA A 112 -15.88 1.54 -0.76
N GLN A 113 -16.85 1.44 0.16
CA GLN A 113 -18.09 0.71 -0.09
C GLN A 113 -18.85 1.27 -1.30
N GLY A 114 -19.49 0.41 -2.08
CA GLY A 114 -20.33 0.83 -3.20
C GLY A 114 -21.57 1.59 -2.73
N LEU A 115 -22.06 2.52 -3.55
CA LEU A 115 -23.25 3.30 -3.23
C LEU A 115 -24.49 2.42 -3.38
N ASP A 116 -25.35 2.34 -2.36
CA ASP A 116 -26.61 1.60 -2.47
C ASP A 116 -27.52 2.23 -3.53
N GLY A 117 -28.21 1.36 -4.27
CA GLY A 117 -29.28 1.72 -5.18
C GLY A 117 -30.48 2.27 -4.44
N LYS A 118 -31.32 3.01 -5.16
CA LYS A 118 -32.55 3.59 -4.64
C LYS A 118 -33.70 2.66 -4.94
N ASP A 119 -34.47 2.35 -3.91
CA ASP A 119 -35.77 1.71 -4.08
C ASP A 119 -36.66 2.55 -5.00
N SER A 120 -37.38 1.87 -5.88
CA SER A 120 -38.38 2.52 -6.73
C SER A 120 -39.54 3.07 -5.88
N PRO A 121 -40.10 4.23 -6.25
CA PRO A 121 -41.17 4.86 -5.49
C PRO A 121 -42.48 4.09 -5.70
N LYS A 122 -43.26 3.97 -4.63
CA LYS A 122 -44.64 3.48 -4.74
C LYS A 122 -45.47 4.52 -5.50
N PRO A 123 -46.23 4.12 -6.54
CA PRO A 123 -47.09 5.05 -7.24
C PRO A 123 -48.25 5.48 -6.34
N ALA A 124 -48.55 6.78 -6.37
CA ALA A 124 -49.74 7.35 -5.77
C ALA A 124 -50.92 7.23 -6.73
N GLU A 125 -52.14 7.25 -6.21
CA GLU A 125 -53.38 7.04 -6.97
C GLU A 125 -53.47 7.91 -8.25
N LYS A 126 -53.04 9.18 -8.15
CA LYS A 126 -53.13 10.17 -9.23
C LYS A 126 -51.85 10.33 -10.06
N ASP A 127 -50.84 9.51 -9.83
CA ASP A 127 -49.63 9.58 -10.65
C ASP A 127 -49.95 9.20 -12.10
N PRO A 128 -49.27 9.81 -13.10
CA PRO A 128 -49.45 9.41 -14.49
C PRO A 128 -49.04 7.96 -14.70
N LYS A 129 -49.53 7.33 -15.78
CA LYS A 129 -49.06 6.01 -16.19
C LYS A 129 -47.55 6.06 -16.52
N CYS A 130 -46.88 4.91 -16.58
CA CYS A 130 -45.51 4.90 -17.09
C CYS A 130 -45.44 5.41 -18.54
N GLU A 131 -44.72 6.51 -18.75
CA GLU A 131 -44.53 7.16 -20.05
C GLU A 131 -43.13 6.86 -20.56
N GLY A 132 -43.00 6.34 -21.78
CA GLY A 132 -41.70 6.06 -22.40
C GLY A 132 -40.77 5.23 -21.53
N GLU A 133 -41.31 4.20 -20.85
CA GLU A 133 -40.58 3.31 -19.95
C GLU A 133 -39.99 4.00 -18.71
N ARG A 134 -40.52 5.16 -18.30
CA ARG A 134 -40.09 5.85 -17.08
C ARG A 134 -41.24 6.19 -16.14
N PHE A 135 -40.92 6.19 -14.85
CA PHE A 135 -41.80 6.62 -13.78
C PHE A 135 -40.98 7.33 -12.68
N LYS A 136 -41.20 8.64 -12.48
CA LYS A 136 -40.48 9.46 -11.48
C LYS A 136 -38.95 9.32 -11.55
N GLY A 137 -38.40 9.18 -12.75
CA GLY A 137 -36.96 9.00 -12.99
C GLY A 137 -36.47 7.55 -12.96
N PHE A 138 -37.31 6.57 -12.59
CA PHE A 138 -36.99 5.14 -12.59
C PHE A 138 -37.43 4.49 -13.89
N THR A 139 -36.75 3.41 -14.29
CA THR A 139 -37.18 2.58 -15.42
C THR A 139 -38.46 1.85 -15.04
N CYS A 140 -39.42 1.78 -15.96
CA CYS A 140 -40.69 1.10 -15.78
C CYS A 140 -40.96 0.19 -16.97
N GLY A 141 -41.19 -1.10 -16.70
CA GLY A 141 -41.54 -2.10 -17.71
C GLY A 141 -43.00 -2.52 -17.57
N THR A 142 -43.67 -2.68 -18.71
CA THR A 142 -45.01 -3.31 -18.77
C THR A 142 -44.84 -4.82 -18.70
N LEU A 143 -45.42 -5.47 -17.70
CA LEU A 143 -45.40 -6.91 -17.55
C LEU A 143 -46.52 -7.56 -18.37
N ASP A 144 -47.72 -6.99 -18.31
CA ASP A 144 -48.92 -7.55 -18.92
C ASP A 144 -50.02 -6.48 -19.11
N TYR A 145 -50.98 -6.78 -19.99
CA TYR A 145 -52.12 -5.95 -20.36
C TYR A 145 -53.40 -6.78 -20.31
N ILE A 146 -54.37 -6.32 -19.53
CA ILE A 146 -55.66 -7.00 -19.39
C ILE A 146 -56.79 -6.01 -19.69
N GLU A 147 -57.75 -6.46 -20.49
CA GLU A 147 -58.95 -5.72 -20.81
C GLU A 147 -60.18 -6.49 -20.32
N TYR A 148 -61.02 -5.82 -19.52
CA TYR A 148 -62.26 -6.38 -19.01
C TYR A 148 -63.45 -5.72 -19.70
N ASP A 149 -64.25 -6.53 -20.38
CA ASP A 149 -65.51 -6.11 -21.00
C ASP A 149 -66.69 -6.56 -20.13
N LYS A 150 -67.18 -5.63 -19.29
CA LYS A 150 -68.49 -5.74 -18.60
C LYS A 150 -69.24 -4.44 -18.89
N ILE A 151 -70.27 -4.07 -18.12
CA ILE A 151 -70.98 -2.78 -18.29
C ILE A 151 -69.99 -1.60 -18.06
N GLY A 152 -69.19 -1.26 -19.09
CA GLY A 152 -67.99 -0.41 -19.06
C GLY A 152 -66.68 -1.15 -19.41
N TYR A 153 -65.75 -0.47 -20.09
CA TYR A 153 -64.42 -0.99 -20.43
C TYR A 153 -63.42 -0.62 -19.33
N THR A 154 -62.76 -1.62 -18.71
CA THR A 154 -61.64 -1.38 -17.80
C THR A 154 -60.37 -1.97 -18.39
N ILE A 155 -59.38 -1.12 -18.56
CA ILE A 155 -58.06 -1.49 -19.05
C ILE A 155 -57.09 -1.48 -17.86
N GLN A 156 -56.29 -2.53 -17.74
CA GLN A 156 -55.28 -2.67 -16.70
C GLN A 156 -53.91 -2.91 -17.33
N TRP A 157 -52.93 -2.12 -16.92
CA TRP A 157 -51.52 -2.36 -17.21
C TRP A 157 -50.81 -2.77 -15.93
N ASN A 158 -50.15 -3.92 -15.98
CA ASN A 158 -49.35 -4.42 -14.87
C ASN A 158 -47.92 -3.90 -15.08
N TYR A 159 -47.43 -3.09 -14.16
CA TYR A 159 -46.12 -2.47 -14.27
C TYR A 159 -45.14 -2.99 -13.21
N LYS A 160 -43.87 -3.06 -13.62
CA LYS A 160 -42.72 -3.21 -12.74
C LYS A 160 -41.88 -1.94 -12.82
N ILE A 161 -41.84 -1.19 -11.72
CA ILE A 161 -40.98 -0.03 -11.56
C ILE A 161 -39.67 -0.52 -10.94
N PHE A 162 -38.58 -0.42 -11.69
CA PHE A 162 -37.29 -0.96 -11.29
C PHE A 162 -36.57 0.04 -10.37
N GLY A 163 -36.16 -0.41 -9.19
CA GLY A 163 -35.18 0.29 -8.36
C GLY A 163 -33.83 0.42 -9.08
N THR A 164 -32.99 1.36 -8.65
CA THR A 164 -31.68 1.54 -9.30
C THR A 164 -30.69 0.50 -8.80
N ARG A 165 -29.74 0.10 -9.64
CA ARG A 165 -28.65 -0.79 -9.24
C ARG A 165 -27.74 -0.13 -8.22
N GLY A 166 -27.17 -0.93 -7.33
CA GLY A 166 -26.09 -0.54 -6.45
C GLY A 166 -24.78 -0.38 -7.21
N GLY A 167 -23.95 0.56 -6.77
CA GLY A 167 -22.63 0.81 -7.33
C GLY A 167 -21.64 -0.29 -6.96
N LYS A 168 -20.60 -0.44 -7.77
CA LYS A 168 -19.44 -1.29 -7.47
C LYS A 168 -18.77 -0.88 -6.15
N GLY A 169 -18.25 -1.85 -5.40
CA GLY A 169 -17.33 -1.62 -4.29
C GLY A 169 -15.92 -1.31 -4.78
N GLY A 170 -15.23 -0.40 -4.11
CA GLY A 170 -13.88 0.02 -4.45
C GLY A 170 -12.88 -1.10 -4.26
N ASN A 171 -11.91 -1.18 -5.19
CA ASN A 171 -10.75 -2.03 -5.02
C ASN A 171 -9.83 -1.38 -3.97
N GLU A 172 -9.19 -2.19 -3.20
CA GLU A 172 -8.02 -1.88 -2.41
C GLU A 172 -6.76 -1.48 -3.21
N GLY A 173 -5.77 -0.98 -2.48
CA GLY A 173 -4.40 -0.85 -2.94
C GLY A 173 -3.50 -2.00 -2.49
N ASP A 174 -2.52 -2.33 -3.31
CA ASP A 174 -1.47 -3.29 -2.96
C ASP A 174 -0.57 -2.76 -1.84
N GLY A 175 0.00 -3.66 -1.04
CA GLY A 175 1.00 -3.31 -0.05
C GLY A 175 2.35 -2.97 -0.69
N GLY A 176 3.06 -2.00 -0.12
CA GLY A 176 4.42 -1.65 -0.55
C GLY A 176 5.42 -2.75 -0.23
N LYS A 177 6.35 -3.03 -1.14
CA LYS A 177 7.46 -3.97 -0.89
C LYS A 177 8.34 -3.45 0.25
N GLY A 178 8.90 -4.35 1.06
CA GLY A 178 9.93 -3.97 2.03
C GLY A 178 11.14 -3.31 1.38
N GLY A 179 11.79 -2.41 2.10
CA GLY A 179 13.03 -1.79 1.65
C GLY A 179 14.15 -2.81 1.51
N ILE A 180 15.08 -2.57 0.59
CA ILE A 180 16.23 -3.46 0.39
C ILE A 180 17.23 -3.22 1.54
N GLY A 181 17.75 -4.31 2.12
CA GLY A 181 18.80 -4.21 3.14
C GLY A 181 20.09 -3.62 2.58
N GLY A 182 20.84 -2.92 3.42
CA GLY A 182 22.07 -2.24 3.03
C GLY A 182 23.17 -3.20 2.55
N ASP A 183 24.09 -2.70 1.72
CA ASP A 183 25.24 -3.51 1.33
C ASP A 183 26.16 -3.77 2.53
N LEU A 184 26.92 -4.87 2.49
CA LEU A 184 27.96 -5.09 3.49
C LEU A 184 29.11 -4.07 3.34
N GLY A 185 29.72 -3.68 4.45
CA GLY A 185 30.96 -2.93 4.43
C GLY A 185 32.17 -3.82 4.17
N ASN A 186 33.23 -3.24 3.62
CA ASN A 186 34.46 -3.97 3.34
C ASN A 186 35.47 -3.85 4.49
N ILE A 187 35.89 -4.98 5.06
CA ILE A 187 36.91 -5.04 6.11
C ILE A 187 38.21 -5.59 5.49
N VAL A 188 39.08 -4.69 5.09
CA VAL A 188 40.38 -5.03 4.49
C VAL A 188 41.47 -4.97 5.56
N THR A 189 42.31 -5.99 5.58
CA THR A 189 43.38 -6.13 6.56
C THR A 189 44.66 -6.57 5.87
N LEU A 190 45.74 -5.82 6.07
CA LEU A 190 47.07 -6.21 5.66
C LEU A 190 47.93 -6.51 6.91
N GLU A 191 48.14 -7.80 7.15
CA GLU A 191 48.94 -8.32 8.27
C GLU A 191 50.34 -8.66 7.75
N LEU A 192 51.35 -7.88 8.17
CA LEU A 192 52.69 -7.94 7.59
C LEU A 192 53.58 -9.05 8.17
N SER A 193 53.25 -9.58 9.36
CA SER A 193 54.13 -10.54 10.03
C SER A 193 53.40 -11.68 10.72
N ARG A 194 52.40 -11.38 11.57
CA ARG A 194 51.62 -12.41 12.29
C ARG A 194 50.12 -12.21 12.12
N PRO A 195 49.33 -13.29 12.08
CA PRO A 195 47.89 -13.19 11.99
C PRO A 195 47.32 -12.53 13.25
N SER A 196 46.42 -11.57 13.08
CA SER A 196 45.87 -10.82 14.22
C SER A 196 44.82 -11.59 15.02
N LYS A 197 44.16 -12.58 14.40
CA LYS A 197 42.98 -13.27 14.93
C LYS A 197 41.82 -12.33 15.31
N ILE A 198 41.76 -11.13 14.74
CA ILE A 198 40.67 -10.16 14.95
C ILE A 198 39.39 -10.69 14.30
N ILE A 199 38.28 -10.62 15.05
CA ILE A 199 36.97 -11.10 14.60
C ILE A 199 36.39 -10.05 13.63
N LYS A 200 36.04 -10.50 12.42
CA LYS A 200 35.47 -9.65 11.36
C LYS A 200 34.05 -10.11 11.08
N LEU A 201 33.08 -9.23 11.27
CA LEU A 201 31.69 -9.47 10.92
C LEU A 201 31.26 -8.47 9.85
N ALA A 202 30.91 -8.98 8.68
CA ALA A 202 30.31 -8.22 7.60
C ALA A 202 29.20 -9.07 6.99
N SER A 203 28.02 -8.48 6.80
CA SER A 203 26.88 -9.11 6.16
C SER A 203 26.03 -8.04 5.50
N VAL A 204 25.27 -8.43 4.47
CA VAL A 204 24.21 -7.57 3.95
C VAL A 204 23.16 -7.35 5.03
N GLY A 205 22.47 -6.21 4.95
CA GLY A 205 21.31 -5.94 5.77
C GLY A 205 20.14 -6.85 5.39
N GLU A 206 19.24 -7.09 6.33
CA GLU A 206 17.99 -7.79 6.04
C GLU A 206 17.06 -6.90 5.21
N GLU A 207 16.22 -7.50 4.37
CA GLU A 207 15.11 -6.77 3.75
C GLU A 207 14.09 -6.34 4.80
N GLY A 208 13.41 -5.23 4.52
CA GLY A 208 12.28 -4.77 5.30
C GLY A 208 11.07 -5.69 5.15
N ASN A 209 10.16 -5.63 6.11
CA ASN A 209 8.91 -6.36 5.99
C ASN A 209 8.02 -5.71 4.93
N SER A 210 7.37 -6.53 4.09
CA SER A 210 6.36 -6.07 3.15
C SER A 210 5.14 -5.49 3.86
N GLY A 211 4.62 -4.39 3.33
CA GLY A 211 3.34 -3.82 3.73
C GLY A 211 2.19 -4.73 3.33
N LYS A 212 1.12 -4.71 4.13
CA LYS A 212 -0.10 -5.48 3.84
C LYS A 212 -0.91 -4.88 2.71
N GLY A 213 -1.54 -5.72 1.90
CA GLY A 213 -2.58 -5.27 0.97
C GLY A 213 -3.77 -4.65 1.71
N GLY A 214 -4.44 -3.68 1.09
CA GLY A 214 -5.70 -3.16 1.60
C GLY A 214 -6.84 -4.18 1.42
N ALA A 215 -7.99 -3.89 2.03
CA ALA A 215 -9.20 -4.67 1.84
C ALA A 215 -10.11 -4.05 0.77
N GLY A 216 -10.63 -4.89 -0.12
CA GLY A 216 -11.75 -4.53 -0.98
C GLY A 216 -12.99 -4.25 -0.16
N ARG A 217 -13.92 -3.52 -0.76
CA ARG A 217 -15.22 -3.28 -0.12
C ARG A 217 -16.35 -3.86 -0.94
N LEU A 218 -17.44 -4.14 -0.24
CA LEU A 218 -18.63 -4.71 -0.83
C LEU A 218 -19.30 -3.69 -1.77
N GLY A 219 -19.95 -4.19 -2.82
CA GLY A 219 -20.80 -3.36 -3.68
C GLY A 219 -22.06 -2.87 -2.97
N GLY A 220 -22.66 -1.79 -3.46
CA GLY A 220 -23.93 -1.29 -2.97
C GLY A 220 -25.05 -2.28 -3.23
N LYS A 221 -26.06 -2.32 -2.37
CA LYS A 221 -27.27 -3.15 -2.60
C LYS A 221 -28.10 -2.58 -3.74
N ASP A 222 -28.74 -3.42 -4.53
CA ASP A 222 -29.70 -2.96 -5.53
C ASP A 222 -31.00 -2.47 -4.84
N GLY A 223 -31.64 -1.47 -5.44
CA GLY A 223 -32.92 -0.95 -4.98
C GLY A 223 -34.07 -1.90 -5.31
N ASN A 224 -35.01 -2.03 -4.36
CA ASN A 224 -36.20 -2.85 -4.52
C ASN A 224 -37.11 -2.35 -5.65
N HIS A 225 -37.85 -3.27 -6.26
CA HIS A 225 -38.77 -2.98 -7.34
C HIS A 225 -40.21 -2.86 -6.80
N GLN A 226 -41.03 -1.99 -7.40
CA GLN A 226 -42.46 -1.89 -7.10
C GLN A 226 -43.28 -2.53 -8.21
N LEU A 227 -44.23 -3.38 -7.82
CA LEU A 227 -45.24 -3.95 -8.69
C LEU A 227 -46.54 -3.20 -8.46
N ALA A 228 -47.14 -2.68 -9.52
CA ALA A 228 -48.38 -1.93 -9.41
C ALA A 228 -49.20 -2.04 -10.69
N ASN A 229 -50.52 -1.99 -10.52
CA ASN A 229 -51.46 -1.93 -11.63
C ASN A 229 -51.84 -0.49 -11.88
N PHE A 230 -51.76 -0.05 -13.13
CA PHE A 230 -52.44 1.17 -13.56
C PHE A 230 -53.75 0.76 -14.22
N LYS A 231 -54.86 1.27 -13.72
CA LYS A 231 -56.19 0.98 -14.23
C LYS A 231 -56.78 2.21 -14.88
N LYS A 232 -57.43 2.04 -16.03
CA LYS A 232 -58.24 3.05 -16.71
C LYS A 232 -59.64 2.50 -16.91
N LYS A 233 -60.63 3.12 -16.28
CA LYS A 233 -62.04 2.81 -16.49
C LYS A 233 -62.65 3.83 -17.44
N ILE A 234 -63.31 3.34 -18.48
CA ILE A 234 -64.05 4.13 -19.46
C ILE A 234 -65.54 3.92 -19.18
N ASP A 235 -66.25 5.01 -18.87
CA ASP A 235 -67.69 4.98 -18.64
C ASP A 235 -68.43 4.89 -19.99
N ALA A 236 -68.69 3.67 -20.45
CA ALA A 236 -69.25 3.38 -21.76
C ALA A 236 -70.64 4.03 -21.98
N LEU A 237 -71.47 4.09 -20.94
CA LEU A 237 -72.78 4.77 -20.99
C LEU A 237 -72.61 6.26 -21.27
N LYS A 238 -71.65 6.94 -20.61
CA LYS A 238 -71.39 8.36 -20.86
C LYS A 238 -70.72 8.60 -22.21
N CYS A 239 -69.85 7.70 -22.66
CA CYS A 239 -69.28 7.75 -24.01
C CYS A 239 -70.38 7.70 -25.09
N TYR A 240 -71.35 6.79 -24.94
CA TYR A 240 -72.38 6.55 -25.94
C TYR A 240 -73.43 7.69 -26.02
N PHE A 241 -73.88 8.20 -24.86
CA PHE A 241 -74.98 9.19 -24.83
C PHE A 241 -74.54 10.66 -24.89
N MET A 242 -73.32 11.01 -24.48
CA MET A 242 -72.91 12.42 -24.33
C MET A 242 -71.75 12.85 -25.25
N PHE A 243 -71.30 11.99 -26.18
CA PHE A 243 -70.13 12.22 -27.05
C PHE A 243 -68.82 12.60 -26.32
N GLN A 244 -68.78 12.54 -24.98
CA GLN A 244 -67.62 12.85 -24.15
C GLN A 244 -67.27 11.66 -23.27
N CYS A 245 -66.21 10.94 -23.65
CA CYS A 245 -65.70 9.83 -22.87
C CYS A 245 -64.99 10.30 -21.59
N LYS A 246 -65.72 10.28 -20.48
CA LYS A 246 -65.11 10.40 -19.16
C LYS A 246 -64.39 9.10 -18.83
N HIS A 247 -63.11 9.24 -18.50
CA HIS A 247 -62.29 8.15 -18.01
C HIS A 247 -61.73 8.52 -16.63
N SER A 248 -61.60 7.51 -15.78
CA SER A 248 -60.87 7.62 -14.51
C SER A 248 -59.66 6.71 -14.59
N THR A 249 -58.55 7.19 -14.05
CA THR A 249 -57.30 6.43 -13.96
C THR A 249 -56.84 6.39 -12.52
N TRP A 250 -56.33 5.24 -12.09
CA TRP A 250 -55.73 5.11 -10.76
C TRP A 250 -54.66 4.02 -10.72
N TRP A 251 -53.75 4.17 -9.77
CA TRP A 251 -52.78 3.13 -9.41
C TRP A 251 -53.29 2.25 -8.28
N GLU A 252 -52.98 0.96 -8.35
CA GLU A 252 -53.21 -0.02 -7.30
C GLU A 252 -51.88 -0.76 -7.03
N PRO A 253 -51.17 -0.46 -5.92
CA PRO A 253 -49.94 -1.14 -5.56
C PRO A 253 -50.21 -2.63 -5.30
N ILE A 254 -49.45 -3.50 -5.97
CA ILE A 254 -49.53 -4.96 -5.78
C ILE A 254 -48.58 -5.39 -4.66
N GLY A 255 -47.35 -4.88 -4.70
CA GLY A 255 -46.33 -5.26 -3.73
C GLY A 255 -44.95 -4.73 -4.06
N THR A 256 -44.00 -5.06 -3.20
CA THR A 256 -42.58 -4.73 -3.37
C THR A 256 -41.82 -6.03 -3.58
N GLU A 257 -41.12 -6.14 -4.71
CA GLU A 257 -40.21 -7.24 -4.98
C GLU A 257 -38.85 -6.89 -4.38
N LYS A 258 -38.46 -7.64 -3.34
CA LYS A 258 -37.20 -7.43 -2.63
C LYS A 258 -36.05 -7.93 -3.48
N ILE A 259 -35.07 -7.07 -3.72
CA ILE A 259 -33.86 -7.41 -4.45
C ILE A 259 -32.72 -7.55 -3.44
N TYR A 260 -32.10 -8.74 -3.43
CA TYR A 260 -30.98 -9.05 -2.55
C TYR A 260 -29.63 -9.04 -3.27
N SER A 261 -29.63 -8.77 -4.59
CA SER A 261 -28.40 -8.58 -5.35
C SER A 261 -27.72 -7.27 -4.99
N ARG A 262 -26.44 -7.20 -5.34
CA ARG A 262 -25.56 -6.07 -5.06
C ARG A 262 -24.72 -5.81 -6.29
N GLY A 263 -24.18 -4.60 -6.36
CA GLY A 263 -23.05 -4.30 -7.22
C GLY A 263 -21.87 -5.24 -6.89
N PRO A 264 -20.92 -5.41 -7.83
CA PRO A 264 -19.77 -6.26 -7.62
C PRO A 264 -18.89 -5.73 -6.48
N ASP A 265 -18.32 -6.66 -5.71
CA ASP A 265 -17.35 -6.35 -4.66
C ASP A 265 -16.00 -5.94 -5.27
N GLY A 266 -15.23 -5.15 -4.54
CA GLY A 266 -13.83 -4.88 -4.85
C GLY A 266 -12.94 -6.09 -4.55
N SER A 267 -11.77 -6.13 -5.17
CA SER A 267 -10.75 -7.17 -4.97
C SER A 267 -10.02 -7.03 -3.63
N ASN A 268 -9.10 -7.95 -3.29
CA ASN A 268 -8.18 -7.78 -2.15
C ASN A 268 -6.74 -7.73 -2.64
N GLY A 269 -5.94 -6.94 -1.91
CA GLY A 269 -4.67 -6.44 -2.38
C GLY A 269 -3.60 -7.41 -1.97
N LEU A 270 -2.49 -7.40 -2.70
CA LEU A 270 -1.42 -8.32 -2.43
C LEU A 270 -0.35 -7.66 -1.55
N ASP A 271 0.08 -8.40 -0.53
CA ASP A 271 1.14 -7.99 0.37
C ASP A 271 2.45 -7.78 -0.41
N GLY A 272 3.10 -6.63 -0.21
CA GLY A 272 4.41 -6.35 -0.80
C GLY A 272 4.48 -6.29 -2.32
N ARG A 273 3.35 -6.28 -3.03
CA ARG A 273 3.33 -6.33 -4.49
C ARG A 273 3.78 -5.03 -5.13
N ASN A 274 3.57 -3.88 -4.49
CA ASN A 274 3.96 -2.61 -5.08
C ASN A 274 5.45 -2.34 -4.83
N ASP A 275 6.27 -2.49 -5.87
CA ASP A 275 7.70 -2.19 -5.91
C ASP A 275 8.01 -0.89 -6.67
N LYS A 276 6.99 -0.18 -7.16
CA LYS A 276 7.17 1.06 -7.90
C LYS A 276 7.81 2.13 -7.03
N GLY A 277 9.01 2.56 -7.41
CA GLY A 277 9.79 3.55 -6.67
C GLY A 277 10.64 2.95 -5.55
N ILE A 278 10.88 1.63 -5.58
CA ILE A 278 11.87 1.02 -4.69
C ILE A 278 13.25 1.67 -4.92
N GLU A 279 13.91 2.03 -3.83
CA GLU A 279 15.25 2.62 -3.84
C GLU A 279 16.27 1.55 -3.40
N TYR A 280 17.46 1.62 -3.97
CA TYR A 280 18.57 0.74 -3.61
C TYR A 280 19.47 1.41 -2.56
N PRO A 281 20.14 0.61 -1.70
CA PRO A 281 21.14 1.13 -0.78
C PRO A 281 22.18 1.99 -1.50
N LYS A 282 22.58 3.08 -0.85
CA LYS A 282 23.72 3.87 -1.31
C LYS A 282 25.00 3.15 -0.89
N SER A 283 25.81 2.76 -1.86
CA SER A 283 27.10 2.13 -1.58
C SER A 283 27.98 3.00 -0.67
N ALA A 284 28.71 2.36 0.24
CA ALA A 284 29.63 3.05 1.12
C ALA A 284 30.77 3.72 0.34
N ASN A 285 31.34 4.78 0.93
CA ASN A 285 32.45 5.51 0.34
C ASN A 285 33.66 4.60 0.13
N SER A 286 34.04 4.37 -1.14
CA SER A 286 35.19 3.49 -1.43
C SER A 286 36.48 4.07 -0.85
N ILE A 287 37.22 3.24 -0.09
CA ILE A 287 38.57 3.59 0.33
C ILE A 287 39.54 3.16 -0.78
N ARG A 288 40.24 4.14 -1.38
CA ARG A 288 41.36 3.85 -2.28
C ARG A 288 42.62 3.58 -1.45
N LEU A 289 43.00 2.31 -1.38
CA LEU A 289 44.12 1.83 -0.57
C LEU A 289 45.43 2.57 -0.83
N THR A 290 45.71 2.80 -2.11
CA THR A 290 46.91 3.49 -2.58
C THR A 290 47.02 4.90 -2.02
N ASN A 291 45.90 5.63 -1.94
CA ASN A 291 45.86 6.97 -1.37
C ASN A 291 46.20 6.95 0.11
N VAL A 292 45.60 6.03 0.88
CA VAL A 292 45.87 5.89 2.31
C VAL A 292 47.35 5.55 2.58
N ILE A 293 47.91 4.61 1.81
CA ILE A 293 49.32 4.23 1.94
C ILE A 293 50.24 5.41 1.62
N ASN A 294 49.94 6.18 0.57
CA ASN A 294 50.71 7.36 0.21
C ASN A 294 50.63 8.45 1.30
N ASP A 295 49.44 8.68 1.86
CA ASP A 295 49.25 9.63 2.97
C ASP A 295 50.09 9.22 4.20
N TYR A 296 50.15 7.92 4.51
CA TYR A 296 50.99 7.41 5.59
C TYR A 296 52.50 7.59 5.31
N LYS A 297 52.96 7.35 4.08
CA LYS A 297 54.37 7.61 3.71
C LYS A 297 54.75 9.07 3.89
N ILE A 298 53.86 9.99 3.50
CA ILE A 298 54.06 11.44 3.70
C ILE A 298 54.09 11.76 5.21
N TYR A 299 53.19 11.17 5.99
CA TYR A 299 53.17 11.32 7.44
C TYR A 299 54.50 10.89 8.08
N GLN A 300 55.04 9.73 7.67
CA GLN A 300 56.31 9.20 8.15
C GLN A 300 57.51 10.10 7.84
N GLN A 301 57.51 10.83 6.72
CA GLN A 301 58.61 11.74 6.37
C GLN A 301 58.61 13.04 7.18
N LYS A 302 57.47 13.41 7.78
CA LYS A 302 57.28 14.69 8.48
C LYS A 302 57.50 14.62 9.99
N THR A 303 57.62 13.43 10.56
CA THR A 303 57.76 13.20 12.00
C THR A 303 59.10 12.55 12.28
#